data_AF-A0A5B1MCW2-F1
#
_entry.id   AF-A0A5B1MCW2-F1
#
_cell.length_a   1.000
_cell.length_b   1.000
_cell.length_c   1.000
_cell.angle_alpha   90.00
_cell.angle_beta   90.00
_cell.angle_gamma   90.00
#
_symmetry.space_group_name_H-M   'P 1'
#
loop_
_entity.id
_entity.type
_entity.pdbx_description
1 polymer ?
#
loop_
_entity_poly.entity_id
_entity_poly.type
_entity_poly.pdbx_seq_one_letter_code
_entity_poly.pdbx_strand_id
1 'polypeptide(L)'
;MAGGLSLDVAGHRVVVTHPDKVVFPGGRDRAPRTKLELIRYYLSVADGALRGVAGRPMILKRFLDGIDAEAIFQKRAPSNRPDWVSVAELRYASGRSAHEVVVDDAAGLAWVINLGCVDLNPHPVLAGDLDHPDELRVDLDPMPGVGWPEIVEVTLLVREVLADHGLTAWPKTSGSRGMHIYARIAPRWEFGQVRLAAQAVAREIERRAPQLATSRWWKEERHGVFVDFNQNAKDRTVASAYSVRATADARVSTPLFWDEVAKADPGSFTVDTVPERFAQIGDPWAGMDEAAGDLESLLALAEAQGPAEKAPRGARKSAEGRRTSPLPLIEIARTKTRDEAMAALDLWRKSHGPVAAQLAPEDVLLDGMRGPSSIYYRVRINLQHVEQAQRPPQEDLIADYSPWKSPQKKGPDTRP
;
A
#
# COMPACT_ATOMS: atom_id res chain seq x y z
N MET A 1 13.32 -34.04 11.51
CA MET A 1 13.28 -32.97 12.53
C MET A 1 14.29 -31.90 12.13
N ALA A 2 13.90 -30.94 11.28
CA ALA A 2 14.80 -29.82 10.97
C ALA A 2 14.93 -28.96 12.23
N GLY A 3 16.12 -28.91 12.82
CA GLY A 3 16.37 -28.14 14.04
C GLY A 3 16.05 -26.67 13.82
N GLY A 4 15.26 -26.08 14.72
CA GLY A 4 15.01 -24.63 14.68
C GLY A 4 16.33 -23.87 14.80
N LEU A 5 16.62 -23.00 13.84
CA LEU A 5 17.75 -22.09 13.92
C LEU A 5 17.42 -21.00 14.95
N SER A 6 18.37 -20.66 15.81
CA SER A 6 18.23 -19.56 16.76
C SER A 6 19.21 -18.46 16.40
N LEU A 7 18.75 -17.21 16.42
CA LEU A 7 19.57 -16.02 16.23
C LEU A 7 19.58 -15.21 17.53
N ASP A 8 20.73 -14.72 17.95
CA ASP A 8 20.84 -13.74 19.03
C ASP A 8 20.93 -12.35 18.41
N VAL A 9 19.87 -11.56 18.54
CA VAL A 9 19.69 -10.24 17.91
C VAL A 9 19.21 -9.26 18.96
N ALA A 10 19.87 -8.10 19.08
CA ALA A 10 19.49 -7.06 20.06
C ALA A 10 19.32 -7.58 21.51
N GLY A 11 20.11 -8.57 21.93
CA GLY A 11 20.01 -9.18 23.26
C GLY A 11 18.85 -10.19 23.43
N HIS A 12 18.09 -10.45 22.36
CA HIS A 12 16.99 -11.39 22.34
C HIS A 12 17.30 -12.63 21.51
N ARG A 13 16.87 -13.79 22.02
CA ARG A 13 16.94 -15.06 21.30
C ARG A 13 15.71 -15.22 20.38
N VAL A 14 15.92 -15.14 19.07
CA VAL A 14 14.87 -15.30 18.04
C VAL A 14 14.94 -16.69 17.42
N VAL A 15 13.93 -17.52 17.69
CA VAL A 15 13.81 -18.88 17.11
C VAL A 15 13.17 -18.81 15.72
N VAL A 16 13.97 -19.06 14.69
CA VAL A 16 13.54 -19.11 13.28
C VAL A 16 13.01 -20.51 12.97
N THR A 17 11.73 -20.58 12.62
CA THR A 17 11.09 -21.83 12.19
C THR A 17 11.18 -21.95 10.68
N HIS A 18 11.29 -23.15 10.10
CA HIS A 18 11.31 -23.35 8.63
C HIS A 18 12.24 -22.35 7.89
N PRO A 19 13.52 -22.21 8.28
CA PRO A 19 14.42 -21.20 7.71
C PRO A 19 14.56 -21.32 6.18
N ASP A 20 14.54 -22.54 5.66
CA ASP A 20 14.68 -22.86 4.23
C ASP A 20 13.38 -22.70 3.44
N LYS A 21 12.28 -22.28 4.07
CA LYS A 21 11.01 -22.05 3.35
C LYS A 21 11.22 -20.96 2.31
N VAL A 22 10.96 -21.31 1.05
CA VAL A 22 10.98 -20.38 -0.07
C VAL A 22 9.87 -19.36 0.10
N VAL A 23 10.24 -18.08 0.12
CA VAL A 23 9.31 -16.94 0.16
C VAL A 23 9.15 -16.36 -1.24
N PHE A 24 10.27 -16.24 -1.96
CA PHE A 24 10.30 -15.85 -3.37
C PHE A 24 10.77 -17.04 -4.20
N PRO A 25 9.97 -17.54 -5.16
CA PRO A 25 10.30 -18.74 -5.93
C PRO A 25 11.52 -18.57 -6.86
N GLY A 26 11.99 -17.33 -7.07
CA GLY A 26 13.01 -17.02 -8.06
C GLY A 26 12.42 -16.82 -9.45
N GLY A 27 13.29 -16.62 -10.43
CA GLY A 27 12.94 -16.45 -11.84
C GLY A 27 13.95 -17.18 -12.73
N ARG A 28 13.85 -17.01 -14.05
CA ARG A 28 14.80 -17.64 -15.00
C ARG A 28 16.26 -17.32 -14.66
N ASP A 29 16.52 -16.08 -14.25
CA ASP A 29 17.87 -15.57 -13.97
C ASP A 29 18.08 -15.24 -12.48
N ARG A 30 17.19 -15.69 -11.59
CA ARG A 30 17.27 -15.39 -10.15
C ARG A 30 16.99 -16.62 -9.30
N ALA A 31 17.90 -16.89 -8.37
CA ALA A 31 17.72 -17.95 -7.39
C ALA A 31 16.50 -17.69 -6.48
N PRO A 32 15.82 -18.74 -5.99
CA PRO A 32 14.80 -18.59 -4.95
C PRO A 32 15.38 -17.91 -3.70
N ARG A 33 14.54 -17.14 -2.99
CA ARG A 33 14.89 -16.57 -1.68
C ARG A 33 14.07 -17.20 -0.57
N THR A 34 14.79 -17.68 0.43
CA THR A 34 14.26 -18.31 1.62
C THR A 34 13.89 -17.29 2.69
N LYS A 35 13.15 -17.74 3.69
CA LYS A 35 12.79 -16.93 4.86
C LYS A 35 14.02 -16.47 5.64
N LEU A 36 15.02 -17.34 5.80
CA LEU A 36 16.25 -16.96 6.50
C LEU A 36 17.02 -15.86 5.75
N GLU A 37 17.09 -15.93 4.42
CA GLU A 37 17.68 -14.86 3.60
C GLU A 37 16.91 -13.55 3.74
N LEU A 38 15.58 -13.59 3.78
CA LEU A 38 14.77 -12.40 4.01
C LEU A 38 15.00 -11.79 5.41
N ILE A 39 15.14 -12.63 6.44
CA ILE A 39 15.52 -12.16 7.79
C ILE A 39 16.90 -11.49 7.75
N ARG A 40 17.90 -12.12 7.10
CA ARG A 40 19.24 -11.56 6.96
C ARG A 40 19.26 -10.24 6.21
N TYR A 41 18.46 -10.10 5.16
CA TYR A 41 18.26 -8.84 4.46
C TYR A 41 17.83 -7.74 5.43
N TYR A 42 16.75 -7.96 6.18
CA TYR A 42 16.24 -6.95 7.11
C TYR A 42 17.23 -6.63 8.24
N LEU A 43 17.97 -7.62 8.72
CA LEU A 43 19.04 -7.38 9.69
C LEU A 43 20.19 -6.54 9.11
N SER A 44 20.52 -6.70 7.82
CA SER A 44 21.58 -5.92 7.16
C SER A 44 21.24 -4.45 6.93
N VAL A 45 19.95 -4.10 6.94
CA VAL A 45 19.45 -2.73 6.79
C VAL A 45 18.69 -2.25 8.03
N ALA A 46 18.89 -2.91 9.18
CA ALA A 46 18.07 -2.73 10.37
C ALA A 46 18.04 -1.27 10.84
N ASP A 47 19.19 -0.59 10.85
CA ASP A 47 19.27 0.81 11.29
C ASP A 47 18.36 1.74 10.48
N GLY A 48 18.24 1.51 9.17
CA GLY A 48 17.35 2.28 8.31
C GLY A 48 15.91 1.79 8.34
N ALA A 49 15.68 0.47 8.33
CA ALA A 49 14.34 -0.11 8.42
C ALA A 49 13.64 0.31 9.72
N LEU A 50 14.38 0.34 10.84
CA LEU A 50 13.86 0.73 12.15
C LEU A 50 13.48 2.21 12.23
N ARG A 51 14.16 3.13 11.54
CA ARG A 51 13.66 4.53 11.44
C ARG A 51 12.24 4.63 10.91
N GLY A 52 11.84 3.70 10.04
CA GLY A 52 10.48 3.66 9.49
C GLY A 52 9.46 2.91 10.35
N VAL A 53 9.85 2.07 11.32
CA VAL A 53 8.91 1.18 12.03
C VAL A 53 9.04 1.15 13.55
N ALA A 54 10.16 1.62 14.11
CA ALA A 54 10.46 1.55 15.53
C ALA A 54 9.38 2.26 16.36
N GLY A 55 8.84 1.57 17.36
CA GLY A 55 7.80 2.11 18.24
C GLY A 55 6.44 2.31 17.56
N ARG A 56 6.25 1.87 16.31
CA ARG A 56 4.98 2.01 15.59
C ARG A 56 4.16 0.71 15.63
N PRO A 57 2.87 0.75 15.98
CA PRO A 57 2.01 -0.40 15.75
C PRO A 57 1.89 -0.68 14.26
N MET A 58 1.84 -1.95 13.88
CA MET A 58 1.79 -2.36 12.47
C MET A 58 0.76 -3.45 12.20
N ILE A 59 0.20 -3.40 10.98
CA ILE A 59 -0.59 -4.49 10.43
C ILE A 59 0.36 -5.55 9.86
N LEU A 60 0.24 -6.80 10.32
CA LEU A 60 1.03 -7.90 9.80
C LEU A 60 0.40 -8.40 8.49
N LYS A 61 1.11 -8.29 7.37
CA LYS A 61 0.71 -8.87 6.08
C LYS A 61 1.58 -10.09 5.79
N ARG A 62 1.00 -11.27 5.98
CA ARG A 62 1.73 -12.53 6.11
C ARG A 62 1.56 -13.39 4.86
N PHE A 63 2.67 -13.73 4.23
CA PHE A 63 2.76 -14.63 3.08
C PHE A 63 3.18 -16.01 3.57
N LEU A 64 2.23 -16.75 4.16
CA LEU A 64 2.56 -18.00 4.81
C LEU A 64 3.19 -19.00 3.86
N ASP A 65 2.73 -19.06 2.61
CA ASP A 65 3.14 -20.01 1.58
C ASP A 65 3.92 -19.37 0.42
N GLY A 66 4.58 -18.24 0.70
CA GLY A 66 5.33 -17.47 -0.30
C GLY A 66 4.47 -16.44 -1.03
N ILE A 67 5.11 -15.62 -1.87
CA ILE A 67 4.48 -14.44 -2.47
C ILE A 67 3.44 -14.74 -3.55
N ASP A 68 3.45 -15.93 -4.13
CA ASP A 68 2.47 -16.36 -5.15
C ASP A 68 1.14 -16.80 -4.53
N ALA A 69 1.12 -17.00 -3.21
CA ALA A 69 -0.10 -17.29 -2.45
C ALA A 69 -0.72 -16.00 -1.88
N GLU A 70 -2.04 -16.04 -1.65
CA GLU A 70 -2.76 -14.94 -1.04
C GLU A 70 -2.25 -14.62 0.37
N ALA A 71 -2.06 -13.33 0.64
CA ALA A 71 -1.59 -12.87 1.95
C ALA A 71 -2.70 -12.85 3.00
N ILE A 72 -2.33 -13.07 4.26
CA ILE A 72 -3.21 -12.90 5.41
C ILE A 72 -2.92 -11.55 6.07
N PHE A 73 -3.96 -10.74 6.25
CA PHE A 73 -3.86 -9.49 7.01
C PHE A 73 -4.26 -9.73 8.46
N GLN A 74 -3.32 -9.54 9.36
CA GLN A 74 -3.50 -9.76 10.79
C GLN A 74 -3.17 -8.47 11.55
N LYS A 75 -4.23 -7.83 12.09
CA LYS A 75 -4.10 -6.66 12.95
C LYS A 75 -3.73 -7.05 14.38
N ARG A 76 -4.47 -8.02 14.94
CA ARG A 76 -4.25 -8.50 16.32
C ARG A 76 -2.95 -9.30 16.43
N ALA A 77 -2.10 -8.93 17.36
CA ALA A 77 -0.87 -9.66 17.67
C ALA A 77 -1.18 -11.14 18.01
N PRO A 78 -0.30 -12.09 17.61
CA PRO A 78 -0.41 -13.48 18.03
C PRO A 78 -0.42 -13.61 19.56
N SER A 79 -1.26 -14.49 20.10
CA SER A 79 -1.34 -14.72 21.56
C SER A 79 -0.09 -15.36 22.14
N ASN A 80 0.66 -16.12 21.33
CA ASN A 80 1.90 -16.81 21.71
C ASN A 80 3.16 -16.00 21.32
N ARG A 81 3.08 -14.67 21.31
CA ARG A 81 4.24 -13.81 21.07
C ARG A 81 5.24 -13.90 22.23
N PRO A 82 6.55 -13.71 21.99
CA PRO A 82 7.50 -13.49 23.07
C PRO A 82 7.13 -12.27 23.93
N ASP A 83 7.49 -12.30 25.20
CA ASP A 83 7.16 -11.23 26.17
C ASP A 83 7.78 -9.88 25.77
N TRP A 84 8.97 -9.92 25.17
CA TRP A 84 9.71 -8.75 24.68
C TRP A 84 9.14 -8.11 23.41
N VAL A 85 8.13 -8.72 22.76
CA VAL A 85 7.44 -8.08 21.62
C VAL A 85 6.31 -7.19 22.14
N SER A 86 6.48 -5.88 22.05
CA SER A 86 5.48 -4.90 22.48
C SER A 86 4.19 -4.94 21.65
N VAL A 87 3.10 -4.44 22.23
CA VAL A 87 1.82 -4.23 21.54
C VAL A 87 1.18 -2.91 21.94
N ALA A 88 0.41 -2.31 21.04
CA ALA A 88 -0.39 -1.11 21.31
C ALA A 88 -1.87 -1.35 20.93
N GLU A 89 -2.80 -0.89 21.75
CA GLU A 89 -4.24 -1.06 21.49
C GLU A 89 -4.75 0.06 20.55
N LEU A 90 -4.97 -0.28 19.28
CA LEU A 90 -5.56 0.64 18.31
C LEU A 90 -7.09 0.50 18.29
N ARG A 91 -7.79 1.62 18.40
CA ARG A 91 -9.26 1.72 18.28
C ARG A 91 -9.66 2.18 16.89
N TYR A 92 -10.55 1.42 16.26
CA TYR A 92 -11.02 1.70 14.90
C TYR A 92 -12.36 2.45 14.89
N ALA A 93 -12.66 3.10 13.77
CA ALA A 93 -13.93 3.81 13.56
C ALA A 93 -15.18 2.90 13.71
N SER A 94 -15.02 1.57 13.60
CA SER A 94 -16.09 0.60 13.85
C SER A 94 -16.45 0.42 15.33
N GLY A 95 -15.71 1.04 16.26
CA GLY A 95 -15.84 0.83 17.70
C GLY A 95 -15.09 -0.40 18.23
N ARG A 96 -14.48 -1.20 17.35
CA ARG A 96 -13.63 -2.34 17.73
C ARG A 96 -12.21 -1.86 18.05
N SER A 97 -11.45 -2.68 18.77
CA SER A 97 -10.01 -2.49 18.97
C SER A 97 -9.20 -3.76 18.72
N ALA A 98 -7.89 -3.61 18.51
CA ALA A 98 -6.93 -4.71 18.55
C ALA A 98 -5.60 -4.25 19.14
N HIS A 99 -4.97 -5.15 19.89
CA HIS A 99 -3.56 -5.02 20.25
C HIS A 99 -2.73 -5.38 19.01
N GLU A 100 -2.14 -4.39 18.37
CA GLU A 100 -1.27 -4.57 17.20
C GLU A 100 0.19 -4.70 17.64
N VAL A 101 1.00 -5.43 16.87
CA VAL A 101 2.43 -5.60 17.16
C VAL A 101 3.14 -4.26 17.01
N VAL A 102 4.01 -3.93 17.97
CA VAL A 102 4.95 -2.81 17.89
C VAL A 102 6.35 -3.38 17.70
N VAL A 103 7.04 -2.96 16.65
CA VAL A 103 8.44 -3.35 16.40
C VAL A 103 9.31 -2.30 17.05
N ASP A 104 10.12 -2.67 18.05
CA ASP A 104 10.98 -1.72 18.77
C ASP A 104 12.44 -1.78 18.30
N ASP A 105 12.91 -2.96 17.86
CA ASP A 105 14.31 -3.22 17.56
C ASP A 105 14.50 -4.27 16.45
N ALA A 106 15.77 -4.61 16.17
CA ALA A 106 16.14 -5.59 15.16
C ALA A 106 15.63 -7.02 15.48
N ALA A 107 15.41 -7.37 16.74
CA ALA A 107 14.84 -8.66 17.12
C ALA A 107 13.34 -8.72 16.78
N GLY A 108 12.61 -7.64 17.08
CA GLY A 108 11.22 -7.46 16.65
C GLY A 108 11.08 -7.53 15.15
N LEU A 109 12.00 -6.89 14.41
CA LEU A 109 12.06 -6.94 12.95
C LEU A 109 12.26 -8.38 12.46
N ALA A 110 13.29 -9.09 12.94
CA ALA A 110 13.52 -10.49 12.56
C ALA A 110 12.32 -11.39 12.90
N TRP A 111 11.65 -11.13 14.02
CA TRP A 111 10.49 -11.90 14.47
C TRP A 111 9.27 -11.71 13.57
N VAL A 112 8.91 -10.49 13.17
CA VAL A 112 7.76 -10.27 12.27
C VAL A 112 8.00 -10.90 10.89
N ILE A 113 9.24 -10.90 10.41
CA ILE A 113 9.61 -11.58 9.17
C ILE A 113 9.53 -13.11 9.34
N ASN A 114 9.96 -13.64 10.49
CA ASN A 114 9.83 -15.06 10.80
C ASN A 114 8.36 -15.54 10.84
N LEU A 115 7.42 -14.65 11.21
CA LEU A 115 5.97 -14.90 11.13
C LEU A 115 5.42 -14.95 9.70
N GLY A 116 6.24 -14.61 8.70
CA GLY A 116 5.89 -14.59 7.29
C GLY A 116 5.56 -13.21 6.74
N CYS A 117 5.86 -12.12 7.46
CA CYS A 117 5.74 -10.79 6.87
C CYS A 117 6.82 -10.61 5.79
N VAL A 118 6.42 -10.06 4.64
CA VAL A 118 7.35 -9.68 3.57
C VAL A 118 7.58 -8.18 3.58
N ASP A 119 6.50 -7.40 3.63
CA ASP A 119 6.52 -5.95 3.78
C ASP A 119 6.24 -5.53 5.24
N LEU A 120 6.67 -4.32 5.61
CA LEU A 120 6.38 -3.70 6.89
C LEU A 120 5.31 -2.62 6.69
N ASN A 121 4.25 -2.65 7.49
CA ASN A 121 3.07 -1.79 7.31
C ASN A 121 2.72 -1.04 8.62
N PRO A 122 3.56 -0.08 9.05
CA PRO A 122 3.30 0.69 10.26
C PRO A 122 2.20 1.74 10.08
N HIS A 123 1.44 2.01 11.15
CA HIS A 123 0.64 3.23 11.25
C HIS A 123 1.57 4.45 11.38
N PRO A 124 1.16 5.65 10.94
CA PRO A 124 1.98 6.87 11.01
C PRO A 124 2.02 7.48 12.43
N VAL A 125 1.92 6.65 13.48
CA VAL A 125 1.85 7.07 14.89
C VAL A 125 2.80 6.22 15.72
N LEU A 126 3.21 6.73 16.88
CA LEU A 126 4.00 5.99 17.86
C LEU A 126 3.09 5.36 18.91
N ALA A 127 3.50 4.24 19.50
CA ALA A 127 2.70 3.51 20.49
C ALA A 127 2.31 4.35 21.72
N GLY A 128 3.10 5.38 22.05
CA GLY A 128 2.82 6.31 23.14
C GLY A 128 1.74 7.36 22.84
N ASP A 129 1.46 7.63 21.56
CA ASP A 129 0.40 8.54 21.11
C ASP A 129 -0.19 8.06 19.79
N LEU A 130 -1.36 7.41 19.87
CA LEU A 130 -2.03 6.76 18.74
C LEU A 130 -3.00 7.68 17.99
N ASP A 131 -3.14 8.93 18.40
CA ASP A 131 -4.11 9.87 17.82
C ASP A 131 -3.45 10.98 17.01
N HIS A 132 -2.17 11.27 17.26
CA HIS A 132 -1.41 12.31 16.56
C HIS A 132 -0.29 11.72 15.69
N PRO A 133 -0.46 11.66 14.35
CA PRO A 133 0.60 11.23 13.46
C PRO A 133 1.83 12.14 13.53
N ASP A 134 3.01 11.53 13.42
CA ASP A 134 4.30 12.22 13.33
C ASP A 134 4.84 12.25 11.90
N GLU A 135 4.06 11.82 10.91
CA GLU A 135 4.44 11.89 9.51
C GLU A 135 3.27 12.20 8.59
N LEU A 136 3.52 13.13 7.66
CA LEU A 136 2.69 13.33 6.47
C LEU A 136 3.28 12.49 5.34
N ARG A 137 2.43 11.69 4.69
CA ARG A 137 2.83 10.76 3.62
C ARG A 137 2.18 11.19 2.31
N VAL A 138 2.99 11.44 1.28
CA VAL A 138 2.52 11.65 -0.10
C VAL A 138 2.78 10.36 -0.88
N ASP A 139 1.72 9.75 -1.41
CA ASP A 139 1.76 8.50 -2.19
C ASP A 139 1.42 8.81 -3.64
N LEU A 140 2.36 8.50 -4.55
CA LEU A 140 2.24 8.76 -5.97
C LEU A 140 1.92 7.46 -6.70
N ASP A 141 0.66 7.30 -7.07
CA ASP A 141 0.12 6.10 -7.72
C ASP A 141 -0.08 6.34 -9.22
N PRO A 142 0.78 5.82 -10.11
CA PRO A 142 0.61 5.98 -11.55
C PRO A 142 -0.60 5.19 -12.07
N MET A 143 -1.45 5.89 -12.83
CA MET A 143 -2.51 5.25 -13.61
C MET A 143 -1.90 4.38 -14.74
N PRO A 144 -2.65 3.41 -15.29
CA PRO A 144 -2.19 2.63 -16.44
C PRO A 144 -1.70 3.55 -17.57
N GLY A 145 -0.58 3.19 -18.20
CA GLY A 145 0.02 3.98 -19.30
C GLY A 145 1.03 5.05 -18.86
N VAL A 146 1.06 5.42 -17.58
CA VAL A 146 2.02 6.43 -17.06
C VAL A 146 3.41 5.81 -16.88
N GLY A 147 4.41 6.44 -17.49
CA GLY A 147 5.80 6.02 -17.42
C GLY A 147 6.53 6.52 -16.17
N TRP A 148 7.76 6.02 -15.98
CA TRP A 148 8.63 6.46 -14.90
C TRP A 148 9.03 7.95 -14.97
N PRO A 149 9.32 8.54 -16.16
CA PRO A 149 9.67 9.96 -16.26
C PRO A 149 8.60 10.89 -15.71
N GLU A 150 7.31 10.62 -15.98
CA GLU A 150 6.19 11.41 -15.46
C GLU A 150 6.09 11.30 -13.94
N ILE A 151 6.34 10.12 -13.36
CA ILE A 151 6.37 9.91 -11.91
C ILE A 151 7.49 10.71 -11.27
N VAL A 152 8.67 10.76 -11.90
CA VAL A 152 9.82 11.57 -11.45
C VAL A 152 9.47 13.05 -11.47
N GLU A 153 8.85 13.55 -12.54
CA GLU A 153 8.43 14.95 -12.65
C GLU A 153 7.47 15.34 -11.52
N VAL A 154 6.44 14.52 -11.27
CA VAL A 154 5.50 14.74 -10.17
C VAL A 154 6.21 14.63 -8.81
N THR A 155 7.18 13.73 -8.65
CA THR A 155 7.97 13.60 -7.42
C THR A 155 8.79 14.86 -7.11
N LEU A 156 9.41 15.46 -8.12
CA LEU A 156 10.15 16.72 -7.96
C LEU A 156 9.19 17.87 -7.61
N LEU A 157 8.00 17.91 -8.21
CA LEU A 157 6.97 18.88 -7.86
C LEU A 157 6.47 18.72 -6.42
N VAL A 158 6.33 17.49 -5.91
CA VAL A 158 6.01 17.24 -4.49
C VAL A 158 7.05 17.89 -3.58
N ARG A 159 8.35 17.77 -3.91
CA ARG A 159 9.43 18.40 -3.14
C ARG A 159 9.25 19.91 -3.04
N GLU A 160 8.97 20.55 -4.17
CA GLU A 160 8.77 22.00 -4.25
C GLU A 160 7.57 22.43 -3.42
N VAL A 161 6.42 21.76 -3.59
CA VAL A 161 5.20 22.07 -2.83
C VAL A 161 5.45 21.90 -1.32
N LEU A 162 6.09 20.81 -0.88
CA LEU A 162 6.39 20.65 0.54
C LEU A 162 7.36 21.73 1.06
N ALA A 163 8.37 22.09 0.27
CA ALA A 163 9.32 23.15 0.62
C ALA A 163 8.67 24.54 0.72
N ASP A 164 7.74 24.88 -0.16
CA ASP A 164 6.96 26.13 -0.11
C ASP A 164 6.19 26.29 1.21
N HIS A 165 5.86 25.16 1.85
CA HIS A 165 5.16 25.10 3.14
C HIS A 165 6.08 24.77 4.32
N GLY A 166 7.40 24.86 4.15
CA GLY A 166 8.37 24.67 5.23
C GLY A 166 8.57 23.22 5.68
N LEU A 167 8.17 22.24 4.87
CA LEU A 167 8.32 20.82 5.15
C LEU A 167 9.53 20.23 4.41
N THR A 168 10.36 19.49 5.12
CA THR A 168 11.45 18.73 4.51
C THR A 168 10.92 17.41 3.96
N ALA A 169 11.08 17.21 2.65
CA ALA A 169 10.59 16.05 1.93
C ALA A 169 11.66 14.93 1.84
N TRP A 170 11.25 13.69 2.10
CA TRP A 170 12.11 12.50 2.14
C TRP A 170 11.59 11.45 1.14
N PRO A 171 12.25 11.24 0.00
CA PRO A 171 11.72 10.40 -1.07
C PRO A 171 12.15 8.93 -0.90
N LYS A 172 11.29 8.01 -1.34
CA LYS A 172 11.61 6.60 -1.53
C LYS A 172 10.85 6.01 -2.71
N THR A 173 11.45 5.04 -3.39
CA THR A 173 10.67 4.19 -4.31
C THR A 173 9.60 3.45 -3.52
N SER A 174 8.46 3.15 -4.13
CA SER A 174 7.47 2.29 -3.48
C SER A 174 7.90 0.82 -3.45
N GLY A 175 8.86 0.42 -4.29
CA GLY A 175 9.14 -0.98 -4.61
C GLY A 175 8.04 -1.66 -5.44
N SER A 176 7.09 -0.89 -5.98
CA SER A 176 6.05 -1.36 -6.89
C SER A 176 6.04 -0.51 -8.18
N ARG A 177 5.10 0.41 -8.35
CA ARG A 177 5.02 1.26 -9.56
C ARG A 177 5.29 2.74 -9.27
N GLY A 178 4.99 3.20 -8.06
CA GLY A 178 5.02 4.60 -7.68
C GLY A 178 6.20 5.03 -6.81
N MET A 179 6.09 6.24 -6.26
CA MET A 179 7.00 6.86 -5.29
C MET A 179 6.24 7.22 -4.02
N HIS A 180 6.93 7.20 -2.88
CA HIS A 180 6.42 7.80 -1.65
C HIS A 180 7.35 8.92 -1.21
N ILE A 181 6.78 10.01 -0.72
CA ILE A 181 7.52 11.14 -0.17
C ILE A 181 6.96 11.41 1.21
N TYR A 182 7.81 11.32 2.23
CA TYR A 182 7.42 11.56 3.61
C TYR A 182 7.89 12.95 4.05
N ALA A 183 7.19 13.53 5.01
CA ALA A 183 7.64 14.66 5.80
C ALA A 183 7.41 14.36 7.27
N ARG A 184 8.45 14.48 8.10
CA ARG A 184 8.34 14.41 9.55
C ARG A 184 7.60 15.65 10.04
N ILE A 185 6.63 15.47 10.93
CA ILE A 185 5.82 16.57 11.48
C ILE A 185 5.77 16.46 13.00
N ALA A 186 5.53 17.57 13.69
CA ALA A 186 5.26 17.53 15.13
C ALA A 186 3.98 16.68 15.42
N PRO A 187 4.00 15.74 16.37
CA PRO A 187 2.85 14.88 16.67
C PRO A 187 1.80 15.63 17.51
N ARG A 188 1.15 16.63 16.92
CA ARG A 188 0.13 17.48 17.59
C ARG A 188 -1.15 17.68 16.78
N TRP A 189 -1.24 17.09 15.60
CA TRP A 189 -2.43 17.14 14.74
C TRP A 189 -3.09 15.78 14.67
N GLU A 190 -4.42 15.74 14.72
CA GLU A 190 -5.15 14.49 14.54
C GLU A 190 -5.11 14.03 13.07
N PHE A 191 -5.35 12.73 12.82
CA PHE A 191 -5.44 12.15 11.47
C PHE A 191 -6.30 12.97 10.48
N GLY A 192 -7.40 13.56 10.95
CA GLY A 192 -8.28 14.38 10.11
C GLY A 192 -7.56 15.61 9.53
N GLN A 193 -6.74 16.26 10.35
CA GLN A 193 -5.95 17.45 9.96
C GLN A 193 -4.76 17.05 9.08
N VAL A 194 -4.03 15.98 9.42
CA VAL A 194 -2.91 15.48 8.60
C VAL A 194 -3.40 15.08 7.20
N ARG A 195 -4.55 14.38 7.12
CA ARG A 195 -5.17 14.04 5.84
C ARG A 195 -5.64 15.27 5.06
N LEU A 196 -6.17 16.29 5.74
CA LEU A 196 -6.58 17.53 5.09
C LEU A 196 -5.36 18.27 4.50
N ALA A 197 -4.25 18.34 5.23
CA ALA A 197 -2.98 18.89 4.74
C ALA A 197 -2.46 18.12 3.52
N ALA A 198 -2.47 16.77 3.56
CA ALA A 198 -2.09 15.95 2.43
C ALA A 198 -3.01 16.15 1.21
N GLN A 199 -4.31 16.37 1.42
CA GLN A 199 -5.24 16.70 0.35
C GLN A 199 -4.94 18.08 -0.26
N ALA A 200 -4.53 19.06 0.55
CA ALA A 200 -4.12 20.37 0.03
C ALA A 200 -2.86 20.28 -0.83
N VAL A 201 -1.87 19.46 -0.43
CA VAL A 201 -0.69 19.13 -1.23
C VAL A 201 -1.12 18.50 -2.56
N ALA A 202 -1.97 17.47 -2.53
CA ALA A 202 -2.45 16.80 -3.74
C ALA A 202 -3.13 17.76 -4.72
N ARG A 203 -3.99 18.65 -4.23
CA ARG A 203 -4.69 19.65 -5.04
C ARG A 203 -3.74 20.71 -5.60
N GLU A 204 -2.73 21.10 -4.84
CA GLU A 204 -1.74 22.06 -5.32
C GLU A 204 -0.84 21.46 -6.42
N ILE A 205 -0.48 20.17 -6.29
CA ILE A 205 0.22 19.43 -7.34
C ILE A 205 -0.64 19.34 -8.61
N GLU A 206 -1.91 18.92 -8.50
CA GLU A 206 -2.83 18.90 -9.64
C GLU A 206 -3.01 20.30 -10.26
N ARG A 207 -3.05 21.36 -9.46
CA ARG A 207 -3.14 22.74 -9.97
C ARG A 207 -1.90 23.15 -10.77
N ARG A 208 -0.70 22.77 -10.32
CA ARG A 208 0.57 23.10 -10.98
C ARG A 208 0.84 22.22 -12.21
N ALA A 209 0.41 20.97 -12.20
CA ALA A 209 0.63 20.01 -13.27
C ALA A 209 -0.64 19.21 -13.64
N PRO A 210 -1.70 19.87 -14.15
CA PRO A 210 -3.03 19.25 -14.32
C PRO A 210 -3.08 18.14 -15.37
N GLN A 211 -2.08 18.04 -16.25
CA GLN A 211 -1.98 16.94 -17.24
C GLN A 211 -1.22 15.73 -16.70
N LEU A 212 -0.39 15.92 -15.67
CA LEU A 212 0.50 14.88 -15.14
C LEU A 212 0.00 14.29 -13.83
N ALA A 213 -0.78 15.03 -13.05
CA ALA A 213 -1.22 14.61 -11.73
C ALA A 213 -2.72 14.86 -11.52
N THR A 214 -3.31 14.04 -10.65
CA THR A 214 -4.72 14.14 -10.28
C THR A 214 -4.92 13.91 -8.80
N SER A 215 -5.85 14.65 -8.18
CA SER A 215 -6.34 14.44 -6.82
C SER A 215 -7.80 13.98 -6.80
N ARG A 216 -8.32 13.51 -7.95
CA ARG A 216 -9.74 13.14 -8.09
C ARG A 216 -10.12 11.96 -7.21
N TRP A 217 -11.28 12.10 -6.58
CA TRP A 217 -11.80 11.10 -5.66
C TRP A 217 -12.13 9.79 -6.36
N TRP A 218 -12.86 9.88 -7.47
CA TRP A 218 -13.34 8.72 -8.24
C TRP A 218 -12.22 8.15 -9.09
N LYS A 219 -11.98 6.84 -8.98
CA LYS A 219 -10.88 6.16 -9.68
C LYS A 219 -11.02 6.29 -11.19
N GLU A 220 -12.26 6.26 -11.66
CA GLU A 220 -12.65 6.42 -13.06
C GLU A 220 -12.40 7.83 -13.63
N GLU A 221 -12.22 8.86 -12.79
CA GLU A 221 -11.89 10.24 -13.19
C GLU A 221 -10.37 10.52 -13.12
N ARG A 222 -9.56 9.52 -12.74
CA ARG A 222 -8.12 9.71 -12.56
C ARG A 222 -7.37 9.51 -13.87
N HIS A 223 -6.43 10.41 -14.12
CA HIS A 223 -5.43 10.36 -15.19
C HIS A 223 -4.05 10.66 -14.60
N GLY A 224 -2.99 10.39 -15.36
CA GLY A 224 -1.63 10.68 -14.89
C GLY A 224 -1.28 9.99 -13.57
N VAL A 225 -0.55 10.68 -12.71
CA VAL A 225 -0.16 10.23 -11.37
C VAL A 225 -1.22 10.66 -10.36
N PHE A 226 -1.88 9.69 -9.74
CA PHE A 226 -2.79 9.96 -8.63
C PHE A 226 -2.00 10.26 -7.36
N VAL A 227 -2.26 11.41 -6.74
CA VAL A 227 -1.67 11.76 -5.44
C VAL A 227 -2.62 11.29 -4.33
N ASP A 228 -2.37 10.10 -3.77
CA ASP A 228 -3.27 9.44 -2.82
C ASP A 228 -3.17 10.02 -1.41
N PHE A 229 -3.87 11.13 -1.18
CA PHE A 229 -3.98 11.74 0.15
C PHE A 229 -4.69 10.84 1.18
N ASN A 230 -5.44 9.80 0.78
CA ASN A 230 -6.15 8.94 1.73
C ASN A 230 -5.24 8.00 2.50
N GLN A 231 -3.97 7.85 2.11
CA GLN A 231 -2.99 7.08 2.89
C GLN A 231 -2.73 7.69 4.28
N ASN A 232 -3.10 8.95 4.50
CA ASN A 232 -3.01 9.63 5.79
C ASN A 232 -4.28 9.44 6.65
N ALA A 233 -5.27 8.66 6.19
CA ALA A 233 -6.42 8.33 7.02
C ALA A 233 -6.04 7.33 8.13
N LYS A 234 -6.74 7.39 9.27
CA LYS A 234 -6.59 6.38 10.33
C LYS A 234 -6.86 4.98 9.75
N ASP A 235 -6.11 3.99 10.23
CA ASP A 235 -6.18 2.59 9.78
C ASP A 235 -5.69 2.35 8.32
N ARG A 236 -4.94 3.31 7.75
CA ARG A 236 -4.19 3.12 6.50
C ARG A 236 -2.70 3.00 6.79
N THR A 237 -2.09 1.99 6.20
CA THR A 237 -0.67 1.68 6.35
C THR A 237 0.00 1.74 4.99
N VAL A 238 1.17 2.37 4.93
CA VAL A 238 2.01 2.43 3.74
C VAL A 238 3.22 1.53 3.97
N ALA A 239 3.71 0.86 2.93
CA ALA A 239 4.93 0.05 3.04
C ALA A 239 6.09 0.94 3.51
N SER A 240 6.77 0.52 4.56
CA SER A 240 7.83 1.31 5.21
C SER A 240 9.09 1.45 4.34
N ALA A 241 10.01 2.31 4.75
CA ALA A 241 11.38 2.33 4.25
C ALA A 241 12.01 0.93 4.38
N TYR A 242 12.81 0.54 3.39
CA TYR A 242 13.48 -0.76 3.29
C TYR A 242 12.54 -1.98 3.28
N SER A 243 11.23 -1.79 3.14
CA SER A 243 10.29 -2.92 3.03
C SER A 243 10.46 -3.63 1.70
N VAL A 244 10.76 -4.92 1.74
CA VAL A 244 10.66 -5.81 0.57
C VAL A 244 9.20 -5.90 0.16
N ARG A 245 8.92 -5.85 -1.14
CA ARG A 245 7.59 -5.96 -1.72
C ARG A 245 7.40 -7.34 -2.31
N ALA A 246 6.19 -7.88 -2.16
CA ALA A 246 5.76 -9.15 -2.77
C ALA A 246 5.61 -9.00 -4.31
N THR A 247 6.75 -8.85 -4.95
CA THR A 247 6.96 -8.74 -6.40
C THR A 247 7.89 -9.87 -6.81
N ALA A 248 7.75 -10.37 -8.04
CA ALA A 248 8.54 -11.53 -8.50
C ALA A 248 10.06 -11.29 -8.42
N ASP A 249 10.48 -10.03 -8.56
CA ASP A 249 11.85 -9.55 -8.49
C ASP A 249 12.26 -9.04 -7.09
N ALA A 250 11.45 -9.29 -6.06
CA ALA A 250 11.74 -8.96 -4.65
C ALA A 250 12.22 -7.52 -4.45
N ARG A 251 11.55 -6.57 -5.12
CA ARG A 251 11.89 -5.14 -5.04
C ARG A 251 11.70 -4.56 -3.65
N VAL A 252 12.42 -3.49 -3.38
CA VAL A 252 12.46 -2.83 -2.07
C VAL A 252 11.92 -1.40 -2.19
N SER A 253 11.08 -1.01 -1.23
CA SER A 253 10.70 0.39 -0.99
C SER A 253 11.90 1.16 -0.44
N THR A 254 12.70 1.77 -1.33
CA THR A 254 14.08 2.18 -1.02
C THR A 254 14.19 3.68 -0.84
N PRO A 255 14.61 4.18 0.35
CA PRO A 255 14.95 5.58 0.57
C PRO A 255 15.99 6.09 -0.41
N LEU A 256 15.81 7.33 -0.87
CA LEU A 256 16.68 7.97 -1.84
C LEU A 256 17.17 9.34 -1.35
N PHE A 257 18.38 9.72 -1.76
CA PHE A 257 18.81 11.12 -1.81
C PHE A 257 18.09 11.84 -2.95
N TRP A 258 17.96 13.16 -2.87
CA TRP A 258 17.24 13.92 -3.89
C TRP A 258 17.93 13.97 -5.25
N ASP A 259 19.26 13.91 -5.28
CA ASP A 259 20.07 13.97 -6.50
C ASP A 259 20.04 12.68 -7.33
N GLU A 260 19.65 11.55 -6.74
CA GLU A 260 19.46 10.28 -7.46
C GLU A 260 18.03 10.07 -7.99
N VAL A 261 17.02 10.80 -7.49
CA VAL A 261 15.60 10.59 -7.88
C VAL A 261 15.40 10.61 -9.40
N ALA A 262 16.01 11.57 -10.09
CA ALA A 262 15.85 11.73 -11.55
C ALA A 262 16.46 10.57 -12.37
N LYS A 263 17.37 9.80 -11.78
CA LYS A 263 18.11 8.71 -12.44
C LYS A 263 17.76 7.34 -11.86
N ALA A 264 16.93 7.30 -10.83
CA ALA A 264 16.59 6.08 -10.13
C ALA A 264 15.90 5.10 -11.08
N ASP A 265 16.35 3.85 -11.09
CA ASP A 265 15.62 2.73 -11.69
C ASP A 265 15.03 1.89 -10.55
N PRO A 266 13.70 1.88 -10.34
CA PRO A 266 13.05 1.06 -9.33
C PRO A 266 13.36 -0.44 -9.43
N GLY A 267 13.66 -0.94 -10.64
CA GLY A 267 14.04 -2.33 -10.88
C GLY A 267 15.38 -2.70 -10.26
N SER A 268 16.26 -1.72 -10.07
CA SER A 268 17.60 -1.93 -9.50
C SER A 268 17.60 -2.14 -7.98
N PHE A 269 16.54 -1.75 -7.28
CA PHE A 269 16.46 -1.84 -5.82
C PHE A 269 15.74 -3.11 -5.37
N THR A 270 16.51 -4.12 -4.97
CA THR A 270 16.01 -5.44 -4.64
C THR A 270 16.60 -5.94 -3.33
N VAL A 271 16.06 -7.03 -2.81
CA VAL A 271 16.61 -7.76 -1.65
C VAL A 271 18.10 -8.12 -1.83
N ASP A 272 18.57 -8.23 -3.07
CA ASP A 272 19.93 -8.63 -3.41
C ASP A 272 20.91 -7.45 -3.52
N THR A 273 20.42 -6.26 -3.89
CA THR A 273 21.26 -5.09 -4.22
C THR A 273 21.26 -4.03 -3.13
N VAL A 274 20.16 -3.89 -2.38
CA VAL A 274 20.02 -2.85 -1.35
C VAL A 274 20.98 -3.03 -0.16
N PRO A 275 21.32 -4.25 0.32
CA PRO A 275 22.26 -4.40 1.44
C PRO A 275 23.64 -3.79 1.16
N GLU A 276 24.21 -4.05 -0.01
CA GLU A 276 25.51 -3.49 -0.41
C GLU A 276 25.42 -1.97 -0.53
N ARG A 277 24.37 -1.47 -1.17
CA ARG A 277 24.12 -0.03 -1.28
C ARG A 277 24.05 0.64 0.10
N PHE A 278 23.30 0.05 1.04
CA PHE A 278 23.15 0.57 2.40
C PHE A 278 24.49 0.61 3.13
N ALA A 279 25.30 -0.46 3.02
CA ALA A 279 26.62 -0.50 3.62
C ALA A 279 27.57 0.57 3.04
N GLN A 280 27.43 0.90 1.74
CA GLN A 280 28.30 1.87 1.07
C GLN A 280 27.96 3.33 1.40
N ILE A 281 26.68 3.68 1.45
CA ILE A 281 26.27 5.09 1.53
C ILE A 281 25.41 5.44 2.75
N GLY A 282 25.08 4.45 3.58
CA GLY A 282 24.20 4.62 4.72
C GLY A 282 22.74 4.83 4.32
N ASP A 283 21.98 5.45 5.23
CA ASP A 283 20.57 5.75 5.05
C ASP A 283 20.34 7.19 4.58
N PRO A 284 19.77 7.40 3.38
CA PRO A 284 19.38 8.72 2.91
C PRO A 284 18.39 9.47 3.80
N TRP A 285 17.67 8.77 4.68
CA TRP A 285 16.70 9.33 5.63
C TRP A 285 17.26 9.52 7.05
N ALA A 286 18.58 9.38 7.27
CA ALA A 286 19.16 9.47 8.61
C ALA A 286 18.80 10.75 9.39
N GLY A 287 18.66 11.89 8.71
CA GLY A 287 18.29 13.17 9.32
C GLY A 287 16.79 13.48 9.41
N MET A 288 15.92 12.53 9.07
CA MET A 288 14.47 12.79 8.98
C MET A 288 13.86 13.26 10.29
N ASP A 289 14.26 12.68 11.42
CA ASP A 289 13.69 13.00 12.74
C ASP A 289 14.16 14.37 13.27
N GLU A 290 15.24 14.92 12.73
CA GLU A 290 15.77 16.26 13.07
C GLU A 290 15.05 17.39 12.32
N ALA A 291 14.25 17.04 11.29
CA ALA A 291 13.61 17.97 10.37
C ALA A 291 12.08 18.00 10.53
N ALA A 292 11.57 17.82 11.75
CA ALA A 292 10.15 17.89 12.05
C ALA A 292 9.60 19.28 11.71
N GLY A 293 8.66 19.34 10.77
CA GLY A 293 8.00 20.57 10.36
C GLY A 293 6.59 20.73 10.90
N ASP A 294 5.93 21.79 10.44
CA ASP A 294 4.61 22.23 10.89
C ASP A 294 3.55 22.14 9.78
N LEU A 295 2.30 21.85 10.15
CA LEU A 295 1.18 21.75 9.19
C LEU A 295 0.33 23.01 9.06
N GLU A 296 0.54 24.06 9.88
CA GLU A 296 -0.27 25.29 9.86
C GLU A 296 -0.35 25.92 8.47
N SER A 297 0.77 26.00 7.75
CA SER A 297 0.83 26.55 6.39
C SER A 297 -0.02 25.74 5.39
N LEU A 298 0.04 24.40 5.47
CA LEU A 298 -0.78 23.52 4.62
C LEU A 298 -2.26 23.54 5.00
N LEU A 299 -2.58 23.70 6.28
CA LEU A 299 -3.96 23.83 6.76
C LEU A 299 -4.57 25.16 6.32
N ALA A 300 -3.79 26.26 6.32
CA ALA A 300 -4.20 27.54 5.75
C ALA A 300 -4.43 27.43 4.23
N LEU A 301 -3.56 26.69 3.51
CA LEU A 301 -3.79 26.38 2.11
C LEU A 301 -5.10 25.60 1.91
N ALA A 302 -5.37 24.58 2.75
CA ALA A 302 -6.60 23.80 2.68
C ALA A 302 -7.85 24.67 2.88
N GLU A 303 -7.80 25.63 3.82
CA GLU A 303 -8.86 26.60 4.05
C GLU A 303 -9.07 27.50 2.82
N ALA A 304 -8.00 28.07 2.27
CA ALA A 304 -8.06 28.94 1.09
C ALA A 304 -8.58 28.21 -0.17
N GLN A 305 -8.22 26.93 -0.32
CA GLN A 305 -8.72 26.09 -1.41
C GLN A 305 -10.21 25.72 -1.24
N GLY A 306 -10.79 25.94 -0.06
CA GLY A 306 -12.17 25.58 0.25
C GLY A 306 -12.42 24.06 0.32
N PRO A 307 -13.67 23.65 0.57
CA PRO A 307 -14.01 22.25 0.74
C PRO A 307 -13.68 21.47 -0.53
N ALA A 308 -12.96 20.36 -0.38
CA ALA A 308 -12.71 19.44 -1.48
C ALA A 308 -14.03 18.92 -2.06
N GLU A 309 -13.97 18.50 -3.33
CA GLU A 309 -15.04 17.77 -3.99
C GLU A 309 -15.42 16.56 -3.12
N LYS A 310 -16.55 16.66 -2.43
CA LYS A 310 -17.07 15.55 -1.63
C LYS A 310 -17.46 14.47 -2.63
N ALA A 311 -17.20 13.21 -2.30
CA ALA A 311 -17.99 12.13 -2.89
C ALA A 311 -19.48 12.53 -2.72
N PRO A 312 -20.25 12.78 -3.79
CA PRO A 312 -21.59 13.36 -3.68
C PRO A 312 -22.40 12.66 -2.59
N ARG A 313 -22.75 13.40 -1.53
CA ARG A 313 -23.73 12.95 -0.55
C ARG A 313 -25.08 12.97 -1.26
N GLY A 314 -25.45 11.82 -1.84
CA GLY A 314 -26.79 11.62 -2.40
C GLY A 314 -26.91 11.72 -3.92
N ALA A 315 -26.00 11.13 -4.71
CA ALA A 315 -26.37 10.71 -6.06
C ALA A 315 -27.45 9.62 -5.96
N ARG A 316 -28.54 9.77 -6.72
CA ARG A 316 -29.79 8.98 -6.66
C ARG A 316 -29.51 7.50 -6.36
N LYS A 317 -30.06 6.99 -5.25
CA LYS A 317 -30.17 5.54 -5.05
C LYS A 317 -30.90 4.99 -6.28
N SER A 318 -30.33 4.00 -6.97
CA SER A 318 -31.13 3.17 -7.88
C SER A 318 -32.28 2.55 -7.08
N ALA A 319 -33.30 2.01 -7.76
CA ALA A 319 -34.40 1.28 -7.10
C ALA A 319 -33.91 0.15 -6.15
N GLU A 320 -32.66 -0.29 -6.33
CA GLU A 320 -31.96 -1.33 -5.55
C GLU A 320 -30.97 -0.77 -4.51
N GLY A 321 -30.89 0.56 -4.33
CA GLY A 321 -30.06 1.19 -3.30
C GLY A 321 -28.56 1.31 -3.62
N ARG A 322 -28.13 1.04 -4.86
CA ARG A 322 -26.73 1.22 -5.28
C ARG A 322 -26.44 2.68 -5.70
N ARG A 323 -25.21 3.13 -5.42
CA ARG A 323 -24.69 4.45 -5.82
C ARG A 323 -24.35 4.44 -7.31
N THR A 324 -24.70 5.50 -8.03
CA THR A 324 -24.38 5.69 -9.46
C THR A 324 -23.15 6.59 -9.62
N SER A 325 -22.15 6.13 -10.39
CA SER A 325 -21.02 6.94 -10.85
C SER A 325 -21.51 7.91 -11.95
N PRO A 326 -20.95 9.13 -12.08
CA PRO A 326 -21.23 9.99 -13.24
C PRO A 326 -20.71 9.41 -14.55
N LEU A 327 -19.74 8.50 -14.48
CA LEU A 327 -19.18 7.80 -15.63
C LEU A 327 -19.98 6.52 -15.95
N PRO A 328 -20.04 6.10 -17.23
CA PRO A 328 -20.81 4.94 -17.66
C PRO A 328 -20.12 3.63 -17.24
N LEU A 329 -20.19 3.33 -15.94
CA LEU A 329 -19.46 2.26 -15.29
C LEU A 329 -20.33 1.00 -15.14
N ILE A 330 -19.80 -0.14 -15.56
CA ILE A 330 -20.39 -1.46 -15.29
C ILE A 330 -19.47 -2.30 -14.41
N GLU A 331 -20.03 -3.19 -13.60
CA GLU A 331 -19.30 -4.18 -12.83
C GLU A 331 -19.46 -5.55 -13.48
N ILE A 332 -18.35 -6.24 -13.76
CA ILE A 332 -18.40 -7.50 -14.52
C ILE A 332 -18.09 -8.73 -13.65
N ALA A 333 -17.36 -8.56 -12.54
CA ALA A 333 -17.02 -9.66 -11.65
C ALA A 333 -16.63 -9.22 -10.23
N ARG A 334 -16.87 -10.12 -9.28
CA ARG A 334 -16.24 -10.18 -7.95
C ARG A 334 -15.66 -11.58 -7.77
N THR A 335 -14.37 -11.68 -7.46
CA THR A 335 -13.67 -12.96 -7.37
C THR A 335 -12.84 -13.06 -6.11
N LYS A 336 -12.45 -14.29 -5.75
CA LYS A 336 -11.63 -14.53 -4.57
C LYS A 336 -10.17 -14.23 -4.86
N THR A 337 -9.70 -14.58 -6.06
CA THR A 337 -8.30 -14.40 -6.47
C THR A 337 -8.17 -13.45 -7.65
N ARG A 338 -6.96 -12.94 -7.85
CA ARG A 338 -6.64 -12.06 -8.98
C ARG A 338 -6.74 -12.79 -10.32
N ASP A 339 -6.31 -14.04 -10.36
CA ASP A 339 -6.33 -14.85 -11.58
C ASP A 339 -7.77 -15.11 -12.05
N GLU A 340 -8.68 -15.37 -11.11
CA GLU A 340 -10.12 -15.45 -11.39
C GLU A 340 -10.66 -14.12 -11.95
N ALA A 341 -10.19 -12.98 -11.40
CA ALA A 341 -10.61 -11.65 -11.88
C ALA A 341 -10.14 -11.39 -13.31
N MET A 342 -8.89 -11.77 -13.62
CA MET A 342 -8.33 -11.67 -14.96
C MET A 342 -9.04 -12.61 -15.95
N ALA A 343 -9.31 -13.85 -15.55
CA ALA A 343 -10.06 -14.78 -16.38
C ALA A 343 -11.49 -14.27 -16.68
N ALA A 344 -12.15 -13.66 -15.70
CA ALA A 344 -13.46 -13.03 -15.89
C ALA A 344 -13.39 -11.83 -16.84
N LEU A 345 -12.35 -11.00 -16.74
CA LEU A 345 -12.10 -9.90 -17.68
C LEU A 345 -11.89 -10.41 -19.11
N ASP A 346 -11.08 -11.47 -19.29
CA ASP A 346 -10.83 -12.06 -20.60
C ASP A 346 -12.10 -12.68 -21.20
N LEU A 347 -12.94 -13.30 -20.37
CA LEU A 347 -14.24 -13.79 -20.82
C LEU A 347 -15.15 -12.64 -21.27
N TRP A 348 -15.23 -11.56 -20.48
CA TRP A 348 -16.02 -10.39 -20.84
C TRP A 348 -15.56 -9.78 -22.17
N ARG A 349 -14.24 -9.62 -22.35
CA ARG A 349 -13.63 -9.10 -23.59
C ARG A 349 -13.97 -9.96 -24.81
N LYS A 350 -14.01 -11.30 -24.66
CA LYS A 350 -14.40 -12.21 -25.74
C LYS A 350 -15.87 -12.04 -26.11
N SER A 351 -16.76 -11.89 -25.12
CA SER A 351 -18.19 -11.68 -25.36
C SER A 351 -18.51 -10.28 -25.92
N HIS A 352 -17.68 -9.28 -25.62
CA HIS A 352 -17.89 -7.88 -25.95
C HIS A 352 -16.80 -7.32 -26.88
N GLY A 353 -16.33 -8.10 -27.85
CA GLY A 353 -15.16 -7.76 -28.69
C GLY A 353 -15.13 -6.33 -29.25
N PRO A 354 -16.18 -5.86 -29.95
CA PRO A 354 -16.22 -4.50 -30.51
C PRO A 354 -16.14 -3.39 -29.45
N VAL A 355 -16.75 -3.62 -28.28
CA VAL A 355 -16.73 -2.68 -27.15
C VAL A 355 -15.35 -2.69 -26.49
N ALA A 356 -14.79 -3.89 -26.27
CA ALA A 356 -13.49 -4.07 -25.65
C ALA A 356 -12.35 -3.43 -26.47
N ALA A 357 -12.48 -3.39 -27.81
CA ALA A 357 -11.52 -2.75 -28.71
C ALA A 357 -11.46 -1.21 -28.57
N GLN A 358 -12.49 -0.59 -27.99
CA GLN A 358 -12.55 0.87 -27.75
C GLN A 358 -12.00 1.27 -26.37
N LEU A 359 -11.71 0.30 -25.49
CA LEU A 359 -11.27 0.60 -24.13
C LEU A 359 -9.81 1.03 -24.10
N ALA A 360 -9.54 2.13 -23.40
CA ALA A 360 -8.20 2.48 -22.97
C ALA A 360 -7.78 1.63 -21.76
N PRO A 361 -6.47 1.46 -21.47
CA PRO A 361 -6.00 0.71 -20.31
C PRO A 361 -6.60 1.17 -18.97
N GLU A 362 -6.82 2.48 -18.80
CA GLU A 362 -7.42 3.10 -17.62
C GLU A 362 -8.92 2.81 -17.45
N ASP A 363 -9.61 2.38 -18.50
CA ASP A 363 -11.03 2.02 -18.43
C ASP A 363 -11.26 0.68 -17.71
N VAL A 364 -10.22 -0.14 -17.59
CA VAL A 364 -10.28 -1.45 -16.93
C VAL A 364 -9.88 -1.32 -15.48
N LEU A 365 -10.88 -1.33 -14.59
CA LEU A 365 -10.69 -1.17 -13.16
C LEU A 365 -10.68 -2.54 -12.46
N LEU A 366 -9.50 -3.12 -12.28
CA LEU A 366 -9.29 -4.29 -11.42
C LEU A 366 -8.89 -3.82 -10.01
N ASP A 367 -9.82 -3.94 -9.06
CA ASP A 367 -9.68 -3.46 -7.70
C ASP A 367 -9.42 -4.61 -6.71
N GLY A 368 -8.28 -4.57 -6.01
CA GLY A 368 -8.06 -5.40 -4.82
C GLY A 368 -8.75 -4.78 -3.61
N MET A 369 -9.74 -5.46 -3.05
CA MET A 369 -10.58 -5.00 -1.97
C MET A 369 -10.24 -5.76 -0.67
N ARG A 370 -10.15 -5.04 0.44
CA ARG A 370 -9.90 -5.65 1.76
C ARG A 370 -11.20 -6.22 2.33
N GLY A 371 -11.25 -7.54 2.48
CA GLY A 371 -12.27 -8.25 3.26
C GLY A 371 -11.95 -8.29 4.76
N PRO A 372 -12.67 -9.11 5.55
CA PRO A 372 -12.44 -9.22 6.99
C PRO A 372 -11.07 -9.82 7.34
N SER A 373 -10.57 -10.75 6.53
CA SER A 373 -9.30 -11.46 6.76
C SER A 373 -8.52 -11.78 5.47
N SER A 374 -9.07 -11.50 4.29
CA SER A 374 -8.44 -11.76 2.99
C SER A 374 -8.70 -10.62 2.01
N ILE A 375 -7.94 -10.58 0.92
CA ILE A 375 -8.27 -9.76 -0.25
C ILE A 375 -9.37 -10.48 -1.05
N TYR A 376 -10.17 -9.70 -1.78
CA TYR A 376 -11.00 -10.16 -2.88
C TYR A 376 -10.90 -9.13 -4.01
N TYR A 377 -11.27 -9.51 -5.23
CA TYR A 377 -11.10 -8.64 -6.39
C TYR A 377 -12.45 -8.27 -6.98
N ARG A 378 -12.54 -7.05 -7.50
CA ARG A 378 -13.70 -6.56 -8.24
C ARG A 378 -13.22 -6.00 -9.58
N VAL A 379 -13.90 -6.36 -10.65
CA VAL A 379 -13.61 -5.86 -11.99
C VAL A 379 -14.75 -4.98 -12.46
N ARG A 380 -14.43 -3.75 -12.84
CA ARG A 380 -15.36 -2.78 -13.42
C ARG A 380 -14.80 -2.23 -14.73
N ILE A 381 -15.69 -1.87 -15.65
CA ILE A 381 -15.34 -1.30 -16.95
C ILE A 381 -15.96 0.09 -17.05
N ASN A 382 -15.12 1.10 -17.30
CA ASN A 382 -15.56 2.45 -17.62
C ASN A 382 -15.79 2.55 -19.13
N LEU A 383 -17.04 2.75 -19.56
CA LEU A 383 -17.39 2.80 -20.98
C LEU A 383 -17.26 4.23 -21.56
N GLN A 384 -16.47 5.11 -20.94
CA GLN A 384 -16.37 6.52 -21.34
C GLN A 384 -15.86 6.68 -22.77
N HIS A 385 -14.90 5.85 -23.19
CA HIS A 385 -14.33 5.83 -24.53
C HIS A 385 -15.15 4.99 -25.53
N VAL A 386 -16.19 4.28 -25.06
CA VAL A 386 -17.09 3.51 -25.92
C VAL A 386 -18.19 4.44 -26.44
N GLU A 387 -18.45 4.37 -27.74
CA GLU A 387 -19.57 5.07 -28.37
C GLU A 387 -20.90 4.80 -27.64
N GLN A 388 -21.67 5.84 -27.35
CA GLN A 388 -22.85 5.73 -26.48
C GLN A 388 -23.87 4.68 -26.96
N ALA A 389 -24.04 4.52 -28.27
CA ALA A 389 -24.96 3.54 -28.87
C ALA A 389 -24.49 2.09 -28.72
N GLN A 390 -23.21 1.86 -28.43
CA GLN A 390 -22.59 0.54 -28.31
C GLN A 390 -22.35 0.12 -26.85
N ARG A 391 -22.65 0.98 -25.88
CA ARG A 391 -22.42 0.71 -24.46
C ARG A 391 -23.33 -0.42 -23.98
N PRO A 392 -22.79 -1.55 -23.52
CA PRO A 392 -23.60 -2.61 -22.94
C PRO A 392 -24.23 -2.11 -21.62
N PRO A 393 -25.44 -2.57 -21.28
CA PRO A 393 -26.00 -2.32 -19.95
C PRO A 393 -25.24 -3.09 -18.87
N GLN A 394 -25.56 -2.85 -17.61
CA GLN A 394 -25.12 -3.71 -16.52
C GLN A 394 -25.74 -5.11 -16.69
N GLU A 395 -24.90 -6.12 -16.86
CA GLU A 395 -25.27 -7.54 -16.95
C GLU A 395 -25.09 -8.26 -15.61
N ASP A 396 -25.43 -9.55 -15.55
CA ASP A 396 -25.08 -10.40 -14.42
C ASP A 396 -23.56 -10.54 -14.30
N LEU A 397 -23.07 -10.65 -13.06
CA LEU A 397 -21.64 -10.81 -12.82
C LEU A 397 -21.18 -12.19 -13.30
N ILE A 398 -20.09 -12.21 -14.06
CA ILE A 398 -19.41 -13.44 -14.50
C ILE A 398 -19.01 -14.30 -13.28
N ALA A 399 -18.69 -13.63 -12.16
CA ALA A 399 -18.49 -14.25 -10.85
C ALA A 399 -18.99 -13.30 -9.75
N ASP A 400 -19.66 -13.81 -8.73
CA ASP A 400 -20.17 -13.02 -7.59
C ASP A 400 -19.68 -13.56 -6.23
N TYR A 401 -18.35 -13.55 -6.05
CA TYR A 401 -17.75 -13.86 -4.76
C TYR A 401 -18.02 -12.76 -3.73
N SER A 402 -18.31 -13.15 -2.48
CA SER A 402 -18.40 -12.24 -1.33
C SER A 402 -17.62 -12.79 -0.15
N PRO A 403 -16.63 -12.05 0.39
CA PRO A 403 -15.84 -12.50 1.55
C PRO A 403 -16.62 -12.41 2.88
N TRP A 404 -17.86 -11.89 2.85
CA TRP A 404 -18.72 -11.73 4.02
C TRP A 404 -19.79 -12.82 4.12
N LYS A 405 -19.97 -13.64 3.08
CA LYS A 405 -20.84 -14.82 3.14
C LYS A 405 -20.05 -15.97 3.77
N SER A 406 -20.52 -16.50 4.90
CA SER A 406 -19.97 -17.72 5.49
C SER A 406 -20.02 -18.87 4.46
N PRO A 407 -19.02 -19.78 4.44
CA PRO A 407 -19.12 -20.96 3.58
C PRO A 407 -20.42 -21.70 3.94
N GLN A 408 -21.30 -21.93 2.96
CA GLN A 408 -22.43 -22.82 3.15
C GLN A 408 -21.88 -24.15 3.68
N LYS A 409 -22.35 -24.57 4.86
CA LYS A 409 -22.09 -25.91 5.38
C LYS A 409 -22.45 -26.89 4.27
N LYS A 410 -21.46 -27.62 3.74
CA LYS A 410 -21.75 -28.82 2.94
C LYS A 410 -22.67 -29.68 3.81
N GLY A 411 -23.87 -29.95 3.32
CA GLY A 411 -24.83 -30.83 3.98
C GLY A 411 -24.21 -32.22 4.20
N PRO A 412 -24.73 -33.00 5.16
CA PRO A 412 -24.18 -34.31 5.46
C PRO A 412 -24.24 -35.18 4.19
N ASP A 413 -23.06 -35.63 3.76
CA ASP A 413 -22.87 -36.61 2.70
C ASP A 413 -23.50 -37.92 3.17
N THR A 414 -24.76 -38.17 2.79
CA THR A 414 -25.40 -39.47 2.94
C THR A 414 -24.75 -40.41 1.92
N ARG A 415 -23.81 -41.24 2.36
CA ARG A 415 -23.39 -42.41 1.60
C ARG A 415 -24.26 -43.62 2.00
N PRO A 416 -24.67 -44.46 1.04
CA PRO A 416 -25.15 -45.81 1.34
C PRO A 416 -24.03 -46.70 1.90
#